data_AF-A0A7S2BPS8-F1
#
_entry.id   AF-A0A7S2BPS8-F1
#
_cell.length_a   1.000
_cell.length_b   1.000
_cell.length_c   1.000
_cell.angle_alpha   90.00
_cell.angle_beta   90.00
_cell.angle_gamma   90.00
#
_symmetry.space_group_name_H-M   'P 1'
#
loop_
_entity.id
_entity.type
_entity.pdbx_description
1 polymer ?
#
loop_
_entity_poly.entity_id
_entity_poly.type
_entity_poly.pdbx_seq_one_letter_code
_entity_poly.pdbx_strand_id
1 'polypeptide(L)'
;MRPFLRRGERELLALAFAHRGRCHLLKQDYRQVIDDTKRFIRLYEMLIDEGNLAAMHEHEKKVLSTHEPGATFIGNMPLLSAACEIANQCRERVGNGFAPKVVLEHSRKAIEGLEPLDFMVFPGLNALRAHLHVTRAHAALELERWEEAKEDAEMALACDPSFKEAEYMKQSAENEEW
;
A
#
# COMPACT_ATOMS: atom_id res chain seq x y z
N MET A 1 -14.94 -28.32 -20.39
CA MET A 1 -15.96 -27.68 -19.51
C MET A 1 -15.21 -27.21 -18.26
N ARG A 2 -15.07 -25.90 -18.01
CA ARG A 2 -14.49 -25.45 -16.73
C ARG A 2 -15.52 -25.73 -15.63
N PRO A 3 -15.14 -26.35 -14.50
CA PRO A 3 -16.10 -26.61 -13.43
C PRO A 3 -16.68 -25.27 -12.96
N PHE A 4 -18.01 -25.17 -12.96
CA PHE A 4 -18.71 -24.07 -12.32
C PHE A 4 -18.43 -24.18 -10.81
N LEU A 5 -17.43 -23.45 -10.32
CA LEU A 5 -17.22 -23.25 -8.89
C LEU A 5 -18.54 -22.79 -8.26
N ARG A 6 -18.95 -23.43 -7.16
CA ARG A 6 -20.15 -23.06 -6.40
C ARG A 6 -19.94 -21.67 -5.78
N ARG A 7 -21.02 -20.91 -5.55
CA ARG A 7 -20.98 -19.51 -5.05
C ARG A 7 -20.04 -19.35 -3.84
N GLY A 8 -20.15 -20.23 -2.83
CA GLY A 8 -19.31 -20.16 -1.63
C GLY A 8 -17.82 -20.47 -1.85
N GLU A 9 -17.46 -21.29 -2.85
CA GLU A 9 -16.05 -21.59 -3.15
C GLU A 9 -15.33 -20.38 -3.75
N ARG A 10 -16.05 -19.55 -4.50
CA ARG A 10 -15.55 -18.32 -5.12
C ARG A 10 -15.32 -17.22 -4.09
N GLU A 11 -16.26 -17.06 -3.16
CA GLU A 11 -16.17 -16.12 -2.04
C GLU A 11 -14.95 -16.46 -1.16
N LEU A 12 -14.78 -17.74 -0.82
CA LEU A 12 -13.60 -18.23 -0.09
C LEU A 12 -12.29 -17.98 -0.85
N LEU A 13 -12.28 -18.19 -2.17
CA LEU A 13 -11.08 -17.93 -2.97
C LEU A 13 -10.74 -16.43 -3.06
N ALA A 14 -11.73 -15.56 -3.18
CA ALA A 14 -11.53 -14.11 -3.15
C ALA A 14 -10.91 -13.67 -1.81
N LEU A 15 -11.49 -14.14 -0.69
CA LEU A 15 -10.95 -13.90 0.65
C LEU A 15 -9.52 -14.42 0.79
N ALA A 16 -9.23 -15.61 0.25
CA ALA A 16 -7.88 -16.18 0.29
C ALA A 16 -6.85 -15.30 -0.43
N PHE A 17 -7.17 -14.76 -1.61
CA PHE A 17 -6.30 -13.80 -2.30
C PHE A 17 -6.10 -12.53 -1.49
N ALA A 18 -7.18 -12.01 -0.91
CA ALA A 18 -7.09 -10.81 -0.09
C ALA A 18 -6.15 -11.04 1.11
N HIS A 19 -6.34 -12.11 1.87
CA HIS A 19 -5.45 -12.48 2.98
C HIS A 19 -4.00 -12.71 2.54
N ARG A 20 -3.79 -13.35 1.39
CA ARG A 20 -2.43 -13.54 0.85
C ARG A 20 -1.75 -12.20 0.54
N GLY A 21 -2.50 -11.24 0.00
CA GLY A 21 -2.04 -9.86 -0.17
C GLY A 21 -1.57 -9.23 1.14
N ARG A 22 -2.27 -9.41 2.27
CA ARG A 22 -1.80 -8.93 3.60
C ARG A 22 -0.48 -9.55 4.00
N CYS A 23 -0.34 -10.86 3.81
CA CYS A 23 0.89 -11.56 4.14
C CYS A 23 2.06 -11.05 3.30
N HIS A 24 1.83 -10.73 2.03
CA HIS A 24 2.83 -10.12 1.16
C HIS A 24 3.15 -8.67 1.52
N LEU A 25 2.15 -7.89 1.97
CA LEU A 25 2.36 -6.54 2.48
C LEU A 25 3.31 -6.54 3.68
N LEU A 26 3.09 -7.46 4.63
CA LEU A 26 3.97 -7.63 5.79
C LEU A 26 5.42 -7.98 5.40
N LYS A 27 5.57 -8.76 4.32
CA LYS A 27 6.88 -9.12 3.75
C LYS A 27 7.48 -8.03 2.85
N GLN A 28 6.78 -6.91 2.67
CA GLN A 28 7.16 -5.83 1.75
C GLN A 28 7.29 -6.29 0.28
N ASP A 29 6.56 -7.35 -0.11
CA ASP A 29 6.49 -7.83 -1.50
C ASP A 29 5.31 -7.18 -2.24
N TYR A 30 5.46 -5.89 -2.56
CA TYR A 30 4.40 -5.09 -3.17
C TYR A 30 3.95 -5.62 -4.53
N ARG A 31 4.82 -6.30 -5.27
CA ARG A 31 4.46 -6.91 -6.55
C ARG A 31 3.42 -8.01 -6.33
N GLN A 32 3.62 -8.88 -5.35
CA GLN A 32 2.64 -9.91 -5.05
C GLN A 32 1.36 -9.34 -4.41
N VAL A 33 1.44 -8.25 -3.64
CA VAL A 33 0.24 -7.53 -3.15
C VAL A 33 -0.64 -7.09 -4.31
N ILE A 34 -0.05 -6.48 -5.35
CA ILE A 34 -0.76 -6.02 -6.55
C ILE A 34 -1.40 -7.19 -7.29
N ASP A 35 -0.64 -8.27 -7.52
CA ASP A 35 -1.14 -9.46 -8.23
C ASP A 35 -2.28 -10.13 -7.48
N ASP A 36 -2.18 -10.26 -6.16
CA ASP A 36 -3.23 -10.81 -5.31
C ASP A 36 -4.47 -9.93 -5.29
N THR A 37 -4.29 -8.62 -5.22
CA THR A 37 -5.40 -7.67 -5.25
C THR A 37 -6.13 -7.70 -6.58
N LYS A 38 -5.42 -7.76 -7.71
CA LYS A 38 -6.03 -7.86 -9.05
C LYS A 38 -6.87 -9.13 -9.18
N ARG A 39 -6.39 -10.26 -8.63
CA ARG A 39 -7.14 -11.53 -8.60
C ARG A 39 -8.37 -11.44 -7.69
N PHE A 40 -8.22 -10.80 -6.53
CA PHE A 40 -9.32 -10.52 -5.62
C PHE A 40 -10.41 -9.66 -6.29
N ILE A 41 -10.07 -8.50 -6.85
CA ILE A 41 -11.01 -7.58 -7.51
C ILE A 41 -11.76 -8.30 -8.64
N ARG A 42 -11.03 -9.03 -9.50
CA ARG A 42 -11.66 -9.76 -10.61
C ARG A 42 -12.69 -10.79 -10.13
N LEU A 43 -12.38 -11.53 -9.06
CA LEU A 43 -13.33 -12.48 -8.49
C LEU A 43 -14.49 -11.77 -7.81
N TYR A 44 -14.22 -10.66 -7.14
CA TYR A 44 -15.21 -9.84 -6.45
C TYR A 44 -16.25 -9.27 -7.43
N GLU A 45 -15.81 -8.51 -8.44
CA GLU A 45 -16.66 -7.84 -9.43
C GLU A 45 -17.50 -8.83 -10.26
N MET A 46 -16.93 -9.97 -10.64
CA MET A 46 -17.61 -10.93 -11.50
C MET A 46 -18.70 -11.75 -10.77
N LEU A 47 -18.65 -11.86 -9.45
CA LEU A 47 -19.31 -12.99 -8.76
C LEU A 47 -20.10 -12.63 -7.50
N ILE A 48 -19.80 -11.50 -6.86
CA ILE A 48 -20.47 -11.07 -5.64
C ILE A 48 -21.37 -9.88 -5.97
N ASP A 49 -22.64 -10.16 -6.29
CA ASP A 49 -23.73 -9.18 -6.47
C ASP A 49 -23.30 -7.86 -7.14
N GLU A 50 -22.64 -7.92 -8.31
CA GLU A 50 -22.21 -6.75 -9.08
C GLU A 50 -21.31 -5.75 -8.31
N GLY A 51 -20.63 -6.22 -7.26
CA GLY A 51 -19.76 -5.41 -6.41
C GLY A 51 -20.42 -4.89 -5.13
N ASN A 52 -21.55 -5.48 -4.69
CA ASN A 52 -22.21 -5.10 -3.43
C ASN A 52 -21.33 -5.35 -2.19
N LEU A 53 -20.70 -4.27 -1.71
CA LEU A 53 -19.81 -4.25 -0.54
C LEU A 53 -20.48 -4.75 0.74
N ALA A 54 -21.79 -4.55 0.89
CA ALA A 54 -22.53 -4.92 2.10
C ALA A 54 -22.59 -6.44 2.30
N ALA A 55 -22.73 -7.22 1.22
CA ALA A 55 -22.75 -8.68 1.28
C ALA A 55 -21.38 -9.25 1.68
N MET A 56 -20.30 -8.61 1.24
CA MET A 56 -18.94 -9.02 1.61
C MET A 56 -18.56 -8.59 3.01
N HIS A 57 -19.06 -7.46 3.52
CA HIS A 57 -18.92 -7.12 4.93
C HIS A 57 -19.60 -8.14 5.84
N GLU A 58 -20.71 -8.75 5.43
CA GLU A 58 -21.36 -9.81 6.21
C GLU A 58 -20.48 -11.08 6.27
N HIS A 59 -19.89 -11.48 5.14
CA HIS A 59 -18.96 -12.61 5.10
C HIS A 59 -17.66 -12.33 5.83
N GLU A 60 -17.14 -11.12 5.71
CA GLU A 60 -15.97 -10.65 6.44
C GLU A 60 -16.24 -10.67 7.94
N LYS A 61 -17.41 -10.24 8.43
CA LYS A 61 -17.77 -10.37 9.86
C LYS A 61 -17.78 -11.81 10.34
N LYS A 62 -18.16 -12.77 9.50
CA LYS A 62 -18.14 -14.20 9.87
C LYS A 62 -16.70 -14.73 10.01
N VAL A 63 -15.74 -14.16 9.30
CA VAL A 63 -14.33 -14.60 9.27
C VAL A 63 -13.42 -13.75 10.17
N LEU A 64 -13.67 -12.45 10.27
CA LEU A 64 -12.91 -11.42 10.98
C LEU A 64 -13.70 -10.87 12.19
N SER A 65 -14.55 -11.68 12.82
CA SER A 65 -15.54 -11.31 13.85
C SER A 65 -15.04 -10.45 15.03
N THR A 66 -13.74 -10.23 15.15
CA THR A 66 -13.07 -9.41 16.16
C THR A 66 -12.81 -7.96 15.74
N HIS A 67 -13.04 -7.56 14.48
CA HIS A 67 -12.77 -6.20 13.98
C HIS A 67 -14.07 -5.39 13.80
N GLU A 68 -14.00 -4.07 14.00
CA GLU A 68 -15.16 -3.19 13.88
C GLU A 68 -15.76 -3.17 12.46
N PRO A 69 -17.09 -3.09 12.30
CA PRO A 69 -17.74 -2.91 11.01
C PRO A 69 -17.23 -1.64 10.30
N GLY A 70 -16.72 -1.76 9.07
CA GLY A 70 -16.17 -0.63 8.31
C GLY A 70 -14.65 -0.50 8.36
N ALA A 71 -13.96 -1.20 9.29
CA ALA A 71 -12.52 -1.42 9.26
C ALA A 71 -12.13 -2.52 8.25
N THR A 72 -12.89 -2.62 7.17
CA THR A 72 -12.93 -3.80 6.32
C THR A 72 -11.73 -3.82 5.41
N PHE A 73 -10.87 -4.79 5.66
CA PHE A 73 -9.64 -5.01 4.92
C PHE A 73 -9.92 -5.11 3.42
N ILE A 74 -11.03 -5.76 3.07
CA ILE A 74 -11.49 -6.05 1.71
C ILE A 74 -11.80 -4.77 0.93
N GLY A 75 -12.58 -3.85 1.52
CA GLY A 75 -12.97 -2.61 0.85
C GLY A 75 -11.79 -1.70 0.51
N ASN A 76 -10.70 -1.83 1.26
CA ASN A 76 -9.50 -1.02 1.11
C ASN A 76 -8.39 -1.72 0.29
N MET A 77 -8.63 -2.93 -0.21
CA MET A 77 -7.67 -3.64 -1.07
C MET A 77 -7.31 -2.87 -2.35
N PRO A 78 -8.26 -2.31 -3.12
CA PRO A 78 -7.92 -1.53 -4.32
C PRO A 78 -7.01 -0.34 -4.01
N LEU A 79 -7.30 0.37 -2.93
CA LEU A 79 -6.50 1.49 -2.44
C LEU A 79 -5.09 1.04 -2.05
N LEU A 80 -4.96 -0.05 -1.30
CA LEU A 80 -3.67 -0.62 -0.93
C LEU A 80 -2.85 -1.03 -2.16
N SER A 81 -3.49 -1.67 -3.15
CA SER A 81 -2.82 -2.06 -4.39
C SER A 81 -2.35 -0.85 -5.19
N ALA A 82 -3.16 0.21 -5.28
CA ALA A 82 -2.76 1.45 -5.95
C ALA A 82 -1.55 2.09 -5.26
N ALA A 83 -1.53 2.14 -3.93
CA ALA A 83 -0.40 2.66 -3.18
C ALA A 83 0.87 1.80 -3.36
N CYS A 84 0.75 0.47 -3.36
CA CYS A 84 1.85 -0.45 -3.65
C CYS A 84 2.40 -0.26 -5.07
N GLU A 85 1.52 -0.04 -6.06
CA GLU A 85 1.90 0.23 -7.44
C GLU A 85 2.65 1.56 -7.56
N ILE A 86 2.17 2.60 -6.89
CA ILE A 86 2.86 3.90 -6.81
C ILE A 86 4.22 3.74 -6.14
N ALA A 87 4.33 3.02 -5.03
CA ALA A 87 5.60 2.81 -4.34
C ALA A 87 6.64 2.13 -5.27
N ASN A 88 6.24 1.09 -6.01
CA ASN A 88 7.11 0.43 -6.99
C ASN A 88 7.52 1.39 -8.12
N GLN A 89 6.56 2.07 -8.74
CA GLN A 89 6.83 2.99 -9.87
C GLN A 89 7.72 4.16 -9.46
N CYS A 90 7.45 4.77 -8.29
CA CYS A 90 8.25 5.87 -7.79
C CYS A 90 9.68 5.41 -7.47
N ARG A 91 9.85 4.24 -6.83
CA ARG A 91 11.19 3.69 -6.56
C ARG A 91 11.99 3.42 -7.83
N GLU A 92 11.35 2.87 -8.86
CA GLU A 92 11.98 2.68 -10.17
C GLU A 92 12.35 4.01 -10.83
N ARG A 93 11.51 5.03 -10.75
CA ARG A 93 11.77 6.35 -11.36
C ARG A 93 12.96 7.04 -10.73
N VAL A 94 13.01 7.07 -9.39
CA VAL A 94 14.11 7.72 -8.68
C VAL A 94 15.42 6.96 -8.90
N GLY A 95 15.40 5.62 -8.85
CA GLY A 95 16.59 4.81 -9.16
C GLY A 95 17.14 4.99 -10.58
N ASN A 96 16.34 5.55 -11.50
CA ASN A 96 16.73 5.86 -12.87
C ASN A 96 16.89 7.38 -13.14
N GLY A 97 16.75 8.24 -12.12
CA GLY A 97 16.87 9.70 -12.24
C GLY A 97 15.77 10.38 -13.06
N PHE A 98 14.56 9.81 -13.09
CA PHE A 98 13.46 10.34 -13.90
C PHE A 98 12.36 11.03 -13.07
N ALA A 99 11.99 12.24 -13.51
CA ALA A 99 10.74 12.93 -13.15
C ALA A 99 10.47 13.07 -11.63
N PRO A 100 11.38 13.66 -10.84
CA PRO A 100 11.20 13.83 -9.39
C PRO A 100 9.90 14.55 -9.01
N LYS A 101 9.44 15.52 -9.81
CA LYS A 101 8.15 16.20 -9.59
C LYS A 101 6.96 15.24 -9.62
N VAL A 102 6.97 14.26 -10.52
CA VAL A 102 5.90 13.25 -10.62
C VAL A 102 5.97 12.30 -9.43
N VAL A 103 7.19 11.93 -9.01
CA VAL A 103 7.40 11.12 -7.82
C VAL A 103 6.84 11.82 -6.57
N LEU A 104 7.15 13.09 -6.39
CA LEU A 104 6.62 13.90 -5.28
C LEU A 104 5.09 13.89 -5.25
N GLU A 105 4.46 14.17 -6.39
CA GLU A 105 3.00 14.22 -6.48
C GLU A 105 2.35 12.86 -6.21
N HIS A 106 2.86 11.81 -6.85
CA HIS A 106 2.29 10.46 -6.76
C HIS A 106 2.47 9.89 -5.35
N SER A 107 3.67 10.01 -4.77
CA SER A 107 3.93 9.53 -3.40
C SER A 107 3.06 10.26 -2.38
N ARG A 108 2.87 11.58 -2.51
CA ARG A 108 1.95 12.34 -1.65
C ARG A 108 0.52 11.80 -1.73
N LYS A 109 -0.02 11.62 -2.94
CA LYS A 109 -1.38 11.08 -3.15
C LYS A 109 -1.54 9.68 -2.54
N ALA A 110 -0.51 8.84 -2.65
CA ALA A 110 -0.51 7.52 -2.03
C ALA A 110 -0.51 7.62 -0.49
N ILE A 111 0.32 8.48 0.09
CA ILE A 111 0.39 8.69 1.55
C ILE A 111 -0.97 9.18 2.09
N GLU A 112 -1.55 10.22 1.47
CA GLU A 112 -2.87 10.76 1.84
C GLU A 112 -3.96 9.68 1.73
N GLY A 113 -3.95 8.90 0.63
CA GLY A 113 -4.88 7.80 0.45
C GLY A 113 -4.75 6.70 1.51
N LEU A 114 -3.55 6.47 2.03
CA LEU A 114 -3.30 5.47 3.07
C LEU A 114 -3.62 5.97 4.48
N GLU A 115 -3.74 7.27 4.73
CA GLU A 115 -4.00 7.86 6.06
C GLU A 115 -5.16 7.20 6.84
N PRO A 116 -6.36 6.96 6.26
CA PRO A 116 -7.48 6.36 6.99
C PRO A 116 -7.30 4.87 7.31
N LEU A 117 -6.24 4.22 6.80
CA LEU A 117 -6.02 2.79 7.03
C LEU A 117 -5.37 2.52 8.38
N ASP A 118 -5.91 1.53 9.09
CA ASP A 118 -5.39 1.05 10.37
C ASP A 118 -4.29 -0.01 10.15
N PHE A 119 -3.12 0.21 10.76
CA PHE A 119 -1.99 -0.71 10.67
C PHE A 119 -2.26 -2.06 11.38
N MET A 120 -3.20 -2.11 12.32
CA MET A 120 -3.64 -3.36 12.94
C MET A 120 -4.40 -4.25 11.95
N VAL A 121 -5.15 -3.62 11.03
CA VAL A 121 -5.86 -4.30 9.94
C VAL A 121 -4.89 -4.65 8.80
N PHE A 122 -3.89 -3.79 8.54
CA PHE A 122 -2.90 -3.97 7.48
C PHE A 122 -1.48 -4.13 8.04
N PRO A 123 -1.10 -5.33 8.49
CA PRO A 123 0.29 -5.61 8.86
C PRO A 123 1.23 -5.28 7.70
N GLY A 124 2.23 -4.42 7.94
CA GLY A 124 3.13 -3.90 6.91
C GLY A 124 2.74 -2.55 6.31
N LEU A 125 1.60 -1.96 6.71
CA LEU A 125 1.18 -0.62 6.28
C LEU A 125 2.20 0.46 6.64
N ASN A 126 2.74 0.43 7.86
CA ASN A 126 3.76 1.40 8.27
C ASN A 126 5.03 1.27 7.44
N ALA A 127 5.44 0.05 7.07
CA ALA A 127 6.57 -0.13 6.17
C ALA A 127 6.28 0.50 4.79
N LEU A 128 5.08 0.28 4.23
CA LEU A 128 4.69 0.92 2.96
C LEU A 128 4.68 2.45 3.06
N ARG A 129 4.16 3.02 4.14
CA ARG A 129 4.21 4.48 4.39
C ARG A 129 5.65 4.98 4.47
N ALA A 130 6.50 4.27 5.21
CA ALA A 130 7.93 4.56 5.29
C ALA A 130 8.59 4.59 3.90
N HIS A 131 8.38 3.57 3.07
CA HIS A 131 8.92 3.52 1.70
C HIS A 131 8.44 4.69 0.83
N LEU A 132 7.16 5.05 0.93
CA LEU A 132 6.61 6.20 0.20
C LEU A 132 7.22 7.52 0.64
N HIS A 133 7.38 7.72 1.95
CA HIS A 133 8.04 8.91 2.51
C HIS A 133 9.51 8.99 2.09
N VAL A 134 10.29 7.90 2.20
CA VAL A 134 11.68 7.87 1.72
C VAL A 134 11.78 8.20 0.24
N THR A 135 10.90 7.62 -0.58
CA THR A 135 10.91 7.88 -2.02
C THR A 135 10.57 9.33 -2.33
N ARG A 136 9.69 9.95 -1.52
CA ARG A 136 9.35 11.37 -1.63
C ARG A 136 10.52 12.25 -1.17
N ALA A 137 11.19 11.92 -0.07
CA ALA A 137 12.38 12.61 0.41
C ALA A 137 13.48 12.62 -0.65
N HIS A 138 13.76 11.46 -1.25
CA HIS A 138 14.75 11.28 -2.29
C HIS A 138 14.45 12.19 -3.51
N ALA A 139 13.20 12.24 -3.96
CA ALA A 139 12.79 13.14 -5.05
C ALA A 139 12.83 14.64 -4.67
N ALA A 140 12.67 14.96 -3.38
CA ALA A 140 12.84 16.33 -2.89
C ALA A 140 14.32 16.74 -2.87
N LEU A 141 15.24 15.83 -2.51
CA LEU A 141 16.69 16.07 -2.57
C LEU A 141 17.17 16.31 -4.00
N GLU A 142 16.70 15.52 -4.98
CA GLU A 142 16.97 15.76 -6.41
C GLU A 142 16.53 17.16 -6.90
N LEU A 143 15.61 17.79 -6.19
CA LEU A 143 15.09 19.13 -6.49
C LEU A 143 15.64 20.20 -5.54
N GLU A 144 16.62 19.86 -4.71
CA GLU A 144 17.23 20.73 -3.69
C GLU A 144 16.17 21.31 -2.71
N ARG A 145 15.10 20.55 -2.47
CA ARG A 145 14.02 20.91 -1.52
C ARG A 145 14.33 20.31 -0.15
N TRP A 146 15.42 20.79 0.45
CA TRP A 146 16.03 20.21 1.67
C TRP A 146 15.05 20.05 2.84
N GLU A 147 14.25 21.08 3.13
CA GLU A 147 13.32 21.04 4.27
C GLU A 147 12.22 19.97 4.07
N GLU A 148 11.66 19.87 2.86
CA GLU A 148 10.65 18.85 2.55
C GLU A 148 11.26 17.44 2.59
N ALA A 149 12.50 17.28 2.10
CA ALA A 149 13.20 16.01 2.19
C ALA A 149 13.43 15.57 3.64
N LYS A 150 13.80 16.52 4.52
CA LYS A 150 13.99 16.26 5.94
C LYS A 150 12.68 15.86 6.63
N GLU A 151 11.61 16.62 6.40
CA GLU A 151 10.27 16.31 6.94
C GLU A 151 9.83 14.89 6.53
N ASP A 152 10.02 14.53 5.26
CA ASP A 152 9.69 13.19 4.78
C ASP A 152 10.56 12.10 5.40
N ALA A 153 11.86 12.33 5.54
CA ALA A 153 12.76 11.39 6.19
C ALA A 153 12.37 11.16 7.66
N GLU A 154 11.95 12.20 8.37
CA GLU A 154 11.45 12.11 9.74
C GLU A 154 10.14 11.34 9.83
N MET A 155 9.21 11.56 8.89
CA MET A 155 7.95 10.80 8.81
C MET A 155 8.19 9.32 8.47
N ALA A 156 9.17 9.02 7.62
CA ALA A 156 9.58 7.65 7.36
C ALA A 156 10.12 6.95 8.61
N LEU A 157 10.98 7.63 9.38
CA LEU A 157 11.51 7.12 10.65
C LEU A 157 10.43 6.99 11.74
N ALA A 158 9.42 7.85 11.73
CA ALA A 158 8.26 7.70 12.62
C ALA A 158 7.44 6.44 12.29
N CYS A 159 7.40 6.04 11.01
CA CYS A 159 6.73 4.81 10.58
C CYS A 159 7.58 3.55 10.83
N ASP A 160 8.88 3.62 10.52
CA ASP A 160 9.87 2.56 10.75
C ASP A 160 11.19 3.17 11.26
N PRO A 161 11.40 3.18 12.59
CA PRO A 161 12.60 3.75 13.20
C PRO A 161 13.90 3.06 12.79
N SER A 162 13.84 1.87 12.18
CA SER A 162 15.00 1.12 11.72
C SER A 162 15.34 1.34 10.25
N PHE A 163 14.61 2.23 9.57
CA PHE A 163 14.74 2.42 8.13
C PHE A 163 15.97 3.27 7.76
N LYS A 164 17.11 2.61 7.60
CA LYS A 164 18.42 3.22 7.32
C LYS A 164 18.43 4.20 6.15
N GLU A 165 17.64 3.94 5.10
CA GLU A 165 17.56 4.83 3.94
C GLU A 165 16.97 6.19 4.34
N ALA A 166 16.00 6.23 5.27
CA ALA A 166 15.46 7.48 5.81
C ALA A 166 16.51 8.25 6.62
N GLU A 167 17.33 7.59 7.43
CA GLU A 167 18.43 8.25 8.15
C GLU A 167 19.41 8.92 7.18
N TYR A 168 19.75 8.25 6.09
CA TYR A 168 20.61 8.79 5.04
C TYR A 168 19.96 10.01 4.35
N MET A 169 18.68 9.92 3.98
CA MET A 169 17.97 11.06 3.38
C MET A 169 17.92 12.27 4.32
N LYS A 170 17.70 12.03 5.62
CA LYS A 170 17.71 13.09 6.64
C LYS A 170 19.08 13.77 6.74
N GLN A 171 20.16 12.99 6.82
CA GLN A 171 21.52 13.53 6.90
C GLN A 171 21.89 14.33 5.64
N SER A 172 21.52 13.82 4.47
CA SER A 172 21.73 14.49 3.18
C SER A 172 20.99 15.83 3.12
N ALA A 173 19.74 15.86 3.59
CA ALA A 173 18.96 17.09 3.73
C ALA A 173 19.58 18.09 4.70
N GLU A 174 20.10 17.63 5.85
CA GLU A 174 20.72 18.49 6.87
C GLU A 174 22.06 19.10 6.43
N ASN A 175 22.79 18.38 5.58
CA ASN A 175 24.05 18.85 5.01
C ASN A 175 23.85 19.63 3.71
N GLU A 176 22.64 19.65 3.15
CA GLU A 176 22.32 20.23 1.84
C GLU A 176 23.17 19.61 0.71
N GLU A 177 23.36 18.28 0.77
CA GLU A 177 24.16 17.50 -0.20
C GLU A 177 23.31 16.39 -0.82
N TRP A 178 23.35 16.24 -2.15
CA TRP A 178 22.65 15.18 -2.89
C TRP A 178 23.44 14.71 -4.13
#